data_AF-A0A132PT08-F1
#
_entry.id   AF-A0A132PT08-F1
#
_cell.length_a   1.000
_cell.length_b   1.000
_cell.length_c   1.000
_cell.angle_alpha   90.00
_cell.angle_beta   90.00
_cell.angle_gamma   90.00
#
_symmetry.space_group_name_H-M   'P 1'
#
loop_
_entity.id
_entity.type
_entity.pdbx_description
1 polymer ?
#
loop_
_entity_poly.entity_id
_entity_poly.type
_entity_poly.pdbx_seq_one_letter_code
_entity_poly.pdbx_strand_id
1 'polypeptide(L)'
;MFERVKYMVGFAGAYRRSRSAGADHFDALDTAARDMMLRKLDGRDEPTADQTPPEPVAEVWRDPESTCALADGAWFGDGSIEITSRHIGLLRQMRFGWDGAERGAPMLDPKQPYGRTDLLAQLGEVFESDDARELARRHVEMFFVLARALRHGKLAPGRYRLGNLGPDDVRRAMRGYPDVTDADLGLDADGQVTIIDDHVRLLRAIDIRWPSGYDCEDLLAIGRYPAAAADPKRTYGDFSFIEADMARVLDVLPPPPVDGPPVFEPSPELAARLQRLHWQMLVAMQVFVERADLAPGVYSLDG
;
A
#
# COMPACT_ATOMS: atom_id res chain seq x y z
N MET A 1 -23.98 11.89 -20.29
CA MET A 1 -23.80 10.66 -19.48
C MET A 1 -22.42 10.64 -18.83
N PHE A 2 -21.34 10.81 -19.61
CA PHE A 2 -19.95 10.95 -19.13
C PHE A 2 -19.73 12.01 -18.03
N GLU A 3 -20.28 13.22 -18.17
CA GLU A 3 -20.20 14.29 -17.15
C GLU A 3 -20.74 13.88 -15.77
N ARG A 4 -21.84 13.12 -15.74
CA ARG A 4 -22.45 12.63 -14.49
C ARG A 4 -21.61 11.54 -13.85
N VAL A 5 -21.01 10.66 -14.66
CA VAL A 5 -20.09 9.62 -14.20
C VAL A 5 -18.82 10.26 -13.63
N LYS A 6 -18.21 11.20 -14.36
CA LYS A 6 -17.04 11.97 -13.88
C LYS A 6 -17.32 12.71 -12.58
N TYR A 7 -18.52 13.27 -12.43
CA TYR A 7 -18.94 13.91 -11.19
C TYR A 7 -19.07 12.91 -10.02
N MET A 8 -19.75 11.78 -10.23
CA MET A 8 -19.91 10.76 -9.17
C MET A 8 -18.56 10.14 -8.76
N VAL A 9 -17.68 9.91 -9.73
CA VAL A 9 -16.33 9.37 -9.53
C VAL A 9 -15.46 10.38 -8.76
N GLY A 10 -15.40 11.64 -9.21
CA GLY A 10 -14.67 12.69 -8.51
C GLY A 10 -15.19 12.95 -7.09
N PHE A 11 -16.51 12.87 -6.89
CA PHE A 11 -17.15 12.99 -5.58
C PHE A 11 -16.76 11.82 -4.66
N ALA A 12 -16.81 10.58 -5.16
CA ALA A 12 -16.39 9.40 -4.38
C ALA A 12 -14.91 9.48 -3.99
N GLY A 13 -14.04 9.93 -4.89
CA GLY A 13 -12.63 10.16 -4.59
C GLY A 13 -12.41 11.26 -3.53
N ALA A 14 -13.12 12.38 -3.63
CA ALA A 14 -13.05 13.47 -2.64
C ALA A 14 -13.59 13.04 -1.27
N TYR A 15 -14.69 12.29 -1.25
CA TYR A 15 -15.26 11.70 -0.06
C TYR A 15 -14.28 10.72 0.60
N ARG A 16 -13.68 9.81 -0.18
CA ARG A 16 -12.65 8.87 0.32
C ARG A 16 -11.47 9.62 0.94
N ARG A 17 -10.92 10.64 0.25
CA ARG A 17 -9.81 11.46 0.78
C ARG A 17 -10.16 12.16 2.09
N SER A 18 -11.38 12.70 2.20
CA SER A 18 -11.84 13.38 3.41
C SER A 18 -12.01 12.39 4.58
N ARG A 19 -12.57 11.21 4.31
CA ARG A 19 -12.64 10.10 5.27
C ARG A 19 -11.25 9.66 5.73
N SER A 20 -10.29 9.52 4.81
CA SER A 20 -8.89 9.19 5.13
C SER A 20 -8.15 10.30 5.90
N ALA A 21 -8.68 11.53 5.90
CA ALA A 21 -8.18 12.65 6.69
C ALA A 21 -8.87 12.78 8.07
N GLY A 22 -9.70 11.81 8.45
CA GLY A 22 -10.37 11.76 9.77
C GLY A 22 -11.72 12.45 9.84
N ALA A 23 -12.28 12.94 8.72
CA ALA A 23 -13.60 13.57 8.72
C ALA A 23 -14.71 12.55 8.99
N ASP A 24 -15.74 12.96 9.73
CA ASP A 24 -16.95 12.15 9.89
C ASP A 24 -17.74 12.04 8.56
N HIS A 25 -18.80 11.24 8.54
CA HIS A 25 -19.55 10.98 7.30
C HIS A 25 -20.15 12.26 6.70
N PHE A 26 -20.74 13.13 7.52
CA PHE A 26 -21.42 14.33 7.02
C PHE A 26 -20.42 15.39 6.61
N ASP A 27 -19.34 15.55 7.36
CA ASP A 27 -18.24 16.44 7.02
C ASP A 27 -17.51 15.97 5.75
N ALA A 28 -17.37 14.65 5.55
CA ALA A 28 -16.78 14.11 4.33
C ALA A 28 -17.67 14.30 3.10
N LEU A 29 -18.99 14.17 3.23
CA LEU A 29 -19.94 14.47 2.16
C LEU A 29 -19.92 15.96 1.78
N ASP A 30 -19.90 16.83 2.78
CA ASP A 30 -19.89 18.28 2.62
C ASP A 30 -18.55 18.76 2.04
N THR A 31 -17.43 18.19 2.51
CA THR A 31 -16.10 18.42 1.93
C THR A 31 -16.03 17.94 0.49
N ALA A 32 -16.55 16.75 0.18
CA ALA A 32 -16.61 16.25 -1.19
C ALA A 32 -17.47 17.14 -2.09
N ALA A 33 -18.62 17.61 -1.60
CA ALA A 33 -19.50 18.51 -2.33
C ALA A 33 -18.83 19.87 -2.61
N ARG A 34 -18.15 20.45 -1.62
CA ARG A 34 -17.38 21.69 -1.78
C ARG A 34 -16.19 21.52 -2.72
N ASP A 35 -15.43 20.44 -2.58
CA ASP A 35 -14.30 20.11 -3.46
C ASP A 35 -14.77 20.01 -4.92
N MET A 36 -15.89 19.34 -5.16
CA MET A 36 -16.48 19.25 -6.50
C MET A 36 -16.99 20.59 -7.04
N MET A 37 -17.48 21.47 -6.17
CA MET A 37 -17.95 22.80 -6.56
C MET A 37 -16.78 23.75 -6.88
N LEU A 38 -15.72 23.71 -6.08
CA LEU A 38 -14.50 24.50 -6.26
C LEU A 38 -13.70 24.03 -7.47
N ARG A 39 -13.59 22.70 -7.70
CA ARG A 39 -12.98 22.13 -8.91
C ARG A 39 -13.62 22.62 -10.20
N LYS A 40 -14.94 22.83 -10.18
CA LYS A 40 -15.69 23.35 -11.32
C LYS A 40 -15.48 24.85 -11.57
N LEU A 41 -15.00 25.59 -10.56
CA LEU A 41 -14.78 27.04 -10.60
C LEU A 41 -13.31 27.42 -10.84
N ASP A 42 -12.35 26.62 -10.36
CA ASP A 42 -10.95 27.02 -10.27
C ASP A 42 -10.00 26.37 -11.30
N GLY A 43 -10.34 25.24 -11.93
CA GLY A 43 -9.45 24.57 -12.92
C GLY A 43 -8.09 24.12 -12.36
N ARG A 44 -7.91 24.07 -11.04
CA ARG A 44 -6.60 23.92 -10.35
C ARG A 44 -6.06 22.49 -10.20
N ASP A 45 -6.77 21.49 -10.71
CA ASP A 45 -6.37 20.07 -10.66
C ASP A 45 -6.26 19.48 -12.08
N GLU A 46 -5.78 20.24 -13.07
CA GLU A 46 -5.24 19.56 -14.26
C GLU A 46 -3.88 18.98 -13.88
N PRO A 47 -3.67 17.65 -14.00
CA PRO A 47 -2.33 17.10 -13.85
C PRO A 47 -1.39 17.89 -14.76
N THR A 48 -0.20 18.23 -14.27
CA THR A 48 0.81 18.80 -15.16
C THR A 48 1.04 17.80 -16.30
N ALA A 49 1.34 18.29 -17.51
CA ALA A 49 1.55 17.43 -18.67
C ALA A 49 2.57 16.29 -18.40
N ASP A 50 3.52 16.52 -17.49
CA ASP A 50 4.53 15.55 -17.06
C ASP A 50 4.00 14.41 -16.16
N GLN A 51 2.81 14.54 -15.57
CA GLN A 51 2.22 13.54 -14.66
C GLN A 51 1.09 12.73 -15.30
N THR A 52 0.72 13.05 -16.54
CA THR A 52 -0.23 12.23 -17.31
C THR A 52 0.57 11.22 -18.13
N PRO A 53 0.55 9.92 -17.79
CA PRO A 53 1.30 8.95 -18.55
C PRO A 53 0.75 8.84 -19.99
N PRO A 54 1.57 8.40 -20.95
CA PRO A 54 1.08 8.09 -22.29
C PRO A 54 -0.08 7.09 -22.25
N GLU A 55 -1.07 7.22 -23.14
CA GLU A 55 -2.25 6.32 -23.16
C GLU A 55 -1.89 4.82 -23.16
N PRO A 56 -0.87 4.34 -23.91
CA PRO A 56 -0.45 2.93 -23.84
C PRO A 56 -0.02 2.45 -22.46
N VAL A 57 0.49 3.36 -21.61
CA VAL A 57 0.87 3.07 -20.23
C VAL A 57 -0.38 3.01 -19.34
N ALA A 58 -1.29 3.97 -19.50
CA ALA A 58 -2.54 4.02 -18.75
C ALA A 58 -3.44 2.82 -19.06
N GLU A 59 -3.45 2.30 -20.30
CA GLU A 59 -4.13 1.05 -20.66
C GLU A 59 -3.61 -0.14 -19.85
N VAL A 60 -2.28 -0.34 -19.79
CA VAL A 60 -1.67 -1.45 -19.04
C VAL A 60 -2.01 -1.35 -17.54
N TRP A 61 -1.99 -0.15 -16.97
CA TRP A 61 -2.26 -0.01 -15.53
C TRP A 61 -3.73 -0.18 -15.15
N ARG A 62 -4.68 0.17 -16.02
CA ARG A 62 -6.12 -0.01 -15.77
C ARG A 62 -6.56 -1.47 -15.90
N ASP A 63 -5.89 -2.25 -16.74
CA ASP A 63 -6.14 -3.67 -16.94
C ASP A 63 -4.82 -4.45 -17.08
N PRO A 64 -4.07 -4.62 -15.97
CA PRO A 64 -2.77 -5.28 -16.03
C PRO A 64 -2.90 -6.79 -16.25
N GLU A 65 -4.01 -7.41 -15.88
CA GLU A 65 -4.19 -8.86 -15.97
C GLU A 65 -4.06 -9.35 -17.41
N SER A 66 -4.64 -8.61 -18.38
CA SER A 66 -4.58 -8.97 -19.79
C SER A 66 -3.16 -8.92 -20.40
N THR A 67 -2.20 -8.29 -19.72
CA THR A 67 -0.85 -8.04 -20.26
C THR A 67 0.30 -8.49 -19.37
N CYS A 68 0.05 -8.71 -18.08
CA CYS A 68 1.07 -8.97 -17.05
C CYS A 68 0.82 -10.27 -16.26
N ALA A 69 -0.20 -11.07 -16.59
CA ALA A 69 -0.43 -12.35 -15.93
C ALA A 69 0.78 -13.28 -16.07
N LEU A 70 1.13 -13.98 -14.99
CA LEU A 70 2.20 -14.98 -14.99
C LEU A 70 1.65 -16.32 -15.51
N ALA A 71 2.48 -17.03 -16.27
CA ALA A 71 2.03 -18.19 -17.06
C ALA A 71 1.54 -19.39 -16.22
N ASP A 72 2.03 -19.53 -14.99
CA ASP A 72 1.72 -20.62 -14.07
C ASP A 72 0.81 -20.17 -12.90
N GLY A 73 0.29 -18.94 -12.94
CA GLY A 73 -0.59 -18.41 -11.89
C GLY A 73 -2.06 -18.79 -12.07
N ALA A 74 -2.73 -19.13 -10.97
CA ALA A 74 -4.18 -19.34 -10.96
C ALA A 74 -4.98 -18.02 -10.92
N TRP A 75 -4.34 -16.92 -10.52
CA TRP A 75 -4.92 -15.58 -10.38
C TRP A 75 -3.92 -14.48 -10.75
N PHE A 76 -4.38 -13.24 -10.90
CA PHE A 76 -3.50 -12.11 -11.19
C PHE A 76 -2.42 -11.94 -10.11
N GLY A 77 -1.17 -12.01 -10.54
CA GLY A 77 -0.02 -11.96 -9.65
C GLY A 77 0.21 -13.21 -8.84
N ASP A 78 -0.49 -14.32 -9.11
CA ASP A 78 -0.06 -15.66 -8.71
C ASP A 78 0.95 -16.23 -9.73
N GLY A 79 1.71 -17.26 -9.37
CA GLY A 79 2.71 -17.89 -10.22
C GLY A 79 4.16 -17.51 -9.89
N SER A 80 5.09 -18.02 -10.68
CA SER A 80 6.53 -17.87 -10.49
C SER A 80 7.06 -16.67 -11.28
N ILE A 81 7.95 -15.89 -10.66
CA ILE A 81 8.63 -14.77 -11.31
C ILE A 81 10.12 -14.77 -11.01
N GLU A 82 10.93 -14.39 -12.00
CA GLU A 82 12.35 -14.13 -11.81
C GLU A 82 12.58 -12.75 -11.18
N ILE A 83 13.10 -12.74 -9.95
CA ILE A 83 13.56 -11.54 -9.26
C ILE A 83 15.05 -11.36 -9.56
N THR A 84 15.40 -10.26 -10.23
CA THR A 84 16.78 -9.93 -10.61
C THR A 84 17.40 -8.95 -9.60
N SER A 85 18.71 -8.70 -9.74
CA SER A 85 19.37 -7.64 -8.95
C SER A 85 18.79 -6.25 -9.22
N ARG A 86 18.27 -5.99 -10.42
CA ARG A 86 17.57 -4.72 -10.76
C ARG A 86 16.25 -4.61 -10.00
N HIS A 87 15.47 -5.69 -9.93
CA HIS A 87 14.25 -5.77 -9.11
C HIS A 87 14.56 -5.45 -7.64
N ILE A 88 15.59 -6.07 -7.07
CA ILE A 88 16.00 -5.84 -5.68
C ILE A 88 16.47 -4.40 -5.48
N GLY A 89 17.26 -3.85 -6.41
CA GLY A 89 17.73 -2.46 -6.34
C GLY A 89 16.59 -1.44 -6.33
N LEU A 90 15.54 -1.69 -7.13
CA LEU A 90 14.35 -0.83 -7.16
C LEU A 90 13.44 -1.06 -5.93
N LEU A 91 13.32 -2.30 -5.44
CA LEU A 91 12.64 -2.63 -4.19
C LEU A 91 13.21 -1.80 -3.02
N ARG A 92 14.54 -1.62 -2.95
CA ARG A 92 15.19 -0.80 -1.90
C ARG A 92 14.84 0.68 -1.95
N GLN A 93 14.36 1.17 -3.09
CA GLN A 93 13.98 2.56 -3.28
C GLN A 93 12.50 2.80 -3.00
N MET A 94 11.71 1.73 -2.77
CA MET A 94 10.28 1.86 -2.49
C MET A 94 10.04 2.80 -1.31
N ARG A 95 9.03 3.65 -1.47
CA ARG A 95 8.52 4.54 -0.43
C ARG A 95 7.10 4.17 -0.10
N PHE A 96 6.80 4.01 1.18
CA PHE A 96 5.44 3.74 1.64
C PHE A 96 4.80 4.96 2.28
N GLY A 97 3.48 5.04 2.13
CA GLY A 97 2.57 5.86 2.91
C GLY A 97 1.47 4.99 3.51
N TRP A 98 0.40 5.63 3.96
CA TRP A 98 -0.75 4.96 4.55
C TRP A 98 -1.98 5.23 3.69
N ASP A 99 -2.64 4.16 3.24
CA ASP A 99 -4.02 4.24 2.79
C ASP A 99 -4.92 4.29 4.02
N GLY A 100 -5.74 5.34 4.15
CA GLY A 100 -6.67 5.50 5.27
C GLY A 100 -8.06 4.94 5.01
N ALA A 101 -8.27 4.21 3.91
CA ALA A 101 -9.54 3.52 3.66
C ALA A 101 -9.78 2.41 4.70
N GLU A 102 -11.05 2.19 5.08
CA GLU A 102 -11.47 1.13 6.00
C GLU A 102 -10.70 1.15 7.35
N ARG A 103 -9.82 0.16 7.60
CA ARG A 103 -8.95 0.12 8.79
C ARG A 103 -7.59 0.78 8.57
N GLY A 104 -7.27 1.00 7.30
CA GLY A 104 -6.01 1.52 6.81
C GLY A 104 -4.98 0.43 6.55
N ALA A 105 -3.97 0.75 5.76
CA ALA A 105 -2.93 -0.19 5.38
C ALA A 105 -1.69 0.54 4.79
N PRO A 106 -0.50 -0.07 4.89
CA PRO A 106 0.66 0.41 4.14
C PRO A 106 0.40 0.37 2.62
N MET A 107 0.74 1.46 1.93
CA MET A 107 0.56 1.60 0.49
C MET A 107 1.80 2.24 -0.12
N LEU A 108 2.25 1.74 -1.28
CA LEU A 108 3.35 2.35 -2.03
C LEU A 108 2.98 3.80 -2.41
N ASP A 109 3.90 4.74 -2.23
CA ASP A 109 3.67 6.18 -2.43
C ASP A 109 3.25 6.44 -3.90
N PRO A 110 2.00 6.84 -4.15
CA PRO A 110 1.51 6.95 -5.52
C PRO A 110 2.02 8.22 -6.22
N LYS A 111 2.77 9.10 -5.55
CA LYS A 111 3.44 10.25 -6.19
C LYS A 111 4.88 9.97 -6.56
N GLN A 112 5.57 9.20 -5.72
CA GLN A 112 6.99 8.90 -5.87
C GLN A 112 7.29 7.47 -5.41
N PRO A 113 6.78 6.45 -6.13
CA PRO A 113 6.82 5.05 -5.67
C PRO A 113 8.22 4.59 -5.29
N TYR A 114 9.23 5.06 -6.02
CA TYR A 114 10.64 4.73 -5.81
C TYR A 114 11.50 5.98 -5.52
N GLY A 115 10.88 7.02 -4.93
CA GLY A 115 11.58 8.23 -4.49
C GLY A 115 11.80 9.33 -5.51
N ARG A 116 11.42 9.12 -6.78
CA ARG A 116 11.38 10.17 -7.81
C ARG A 116 9.97 10.35 -8.34
N THR A 117 9.68 11.56 -8.85
CA THR A 117 8.38 11.91 -9.43
C THR A 117 8.27 11.55 -10.92
N ASP A 118 9.39 11.27 -11.59
CA ASP A 118 9.50 10.91 -13.01
C ASP A 118 9.55 9.38 -13.21
N LEU A 119 8.48 8.70 -12.79
CA LEU A 119 8.42 7.23 -12.69
C LEU A 119 8.92 6.49 -13.95
N LEU A 120 8.44 6.87 -15.14
CA LEU A 120 8.82 6.17 -16.37
C LEU A 120 10.30 6.36 -16.70
N ALA A 121 10.86 7.55 -16.48
CA ALA A 121 12.29 7.79 -16.70
C ALA A 121 13.15 6.95 -15.73
N GLN A 122 12.76 6.91 -14.44
CA GLN A 122 13.43 6.06 -13.45
C GLN A 122 13.38 4.57 -13.82
N LEU A 123 12.23 4.07 -14.28
CA LEU A 123 12.11 2.69 -14.74
C LEU A 123 12.98 2.44 -15.98
N GLY A 124 13.04 3.38 -16.92
CA GLY A 124 13.89 3.25 -18.11
C GLY A 124 15.38 3.19 -17.79
N GLU A 125 15.84 3.95 -16.79
CA GLU A 125 17.21 3.88 -16.28
C GLU A 125 17.50 2.52 -15.61
N VAL A 126 16.57 2.00 -14.81
CA VAL A 126 16.75 0.74 -14.06
C VAL A 126 16.72 -0.48 -14.97
N PHE A 127 15.78 -0.52 -15.92
CA PHE A 127 15.55 -1.67 -16.79
C PHE A 127 16.16 -1.54 -18.18
N GLU A 128 16.85 -0.42 -18.44
CA GLU A 128 17.54 -0.15 -19.72
C GLU A 128 16.59 -0.24 -20.93
N SER A 129 15.42 0.39 -20.81
CA SER A 129 14.37 0.37 -21.84
C SER A 129 13.73 1.75 -22.00
N ASP A 130 13.37 2.10 -23.24
CA ASP A 130 12.60 3.29 -23.59
C ASP A 130 11.17 2.94 -24.08
N ASP A 131 10.81 1.65 -24.11
CA ASP A 131 9.47 1.20 -24.48
C ASP A 131 8.49 1.46 -23.34
N ALA A 132 7.64 2.47 -23.51
CA ALA A 132 6.63 2.86 -22.54
C ALA A 132 5.73 1.70 -22.08
N ARG A 133 5.33 0.77 -22.97
CA ARG A 133 4.52 -0.40 -22.58
C ARG A 133 5.32 -1.40 -21.78
N GLU A 134 6.61 -1.58 -22.07
CA GLU A 134 7.49 -2.38 -21.22
C GLU A 134 7.63 -1.76 -19.83
N LEU A 135 7.91 -0.45 -19.75
CA LEU A 135 8.06 0.26 -18.48
C LEU A 135 6.77 0.21 -17.65
N ALA A 136 5.60 0.33 -18.29
CA ALA A 136 4.32 0.14 -17.64
C ALA A 136 4.21 -1.25 -16.98
N ARG A 137 4.59 -2.31 -17.72
CA ARG A 137 4.63 -3.69 -17.22
C ARG A 137 5.64 -3.86 -16.09
N ARG A 138 6.82 -3.23 -16.15
CA ARG A 138 7.81 -3.26 -15.06
C ARG A 138 7.28 -2.66 -13.76
N HIS A 139 6.45 -1.61 -13.85
CA HIS A 139 5.83 -1.05 -12.64
C HIS A 139 4.85 -2.04 -12.00
N VAL A 140 4.01 -2.70 -12.80
CA VAL A 140 3.12 -3.78 -12.35
C VAL A 140 3.93 -4.97 -11.84
N GLU A 141 5.04 -5.30 -12.49
CA GLU A 141 5.93 -6.39 -12.08
C GLU A 141 6.47 -6.19 -10.66
N MET A 142 6.77 -4.95 -10.28
CA MET A 142 7.20 -4.62 -8.92
C MET A 142 6.12 -4.88 -7.85
N PHE A 143 4.83 -4.91 -8.22
CA PHE A 143 3.77 -5.41 -7.34
C PHE A 143 4.00 -6.90 -7.02
N PHE A 144 4.29 -7.73 -8.03
CA PHE A 144 4.62 -9.14 -7.83
C PHE A 144 5.89 -9.29 -6.98
N VAL A 145 6.93 -8.51 -7.29
CA VAL A 145 8.21 -8.52 -6.54
C VAL A 145 7.99 -8.20 -5.06
N LEU A 146 7.21 -7.17 -4.72
CA LEU A 146 6.90 -6.82 -3.32
C LEU A 146 6.21 -7.98 -2.60
N ALA A 147 5.20 -8.59 -3.22
CA ALA A 147 4.49 -9.71 -2.63
C ALA A 147 5.43 -10.89 -2.33
N ARG A 148 6.34 -11.26 -3.25
CA ARG A 148 7.33 -12.34 -3.01
C ARG A 148 8.38 -11.93 -2.00
N ALA A 149 8.81 -10.67 -2.00
CA ALA A 149 9.76 -10.17 -1.03
C ALA A 149 9.21 -10.33 0.40
N LEU A 150 7.94 -9.99 0.65
CA LEU A 150 7.32 -10.15 1.97
C LEU A 150 7.22 -11.62 2.42
N ARG A 151 6.99 -12.55 1.49
CA ARG A 151 6.91 -13.99 1.78
C ARG A 151 8.29 -14.60 2.04
N HIS A 152 9.29 -14.25 1.23
CA HIS A 152 10.58 -14.95 1.19
C HIS A 152 11.74 -14.21 1.84
N GLY A 153 11.64 -12.88 1.91
CA GLY A 153 12.68 -12.02 2.47
C GLY A 153 12.89 -12.28 3.97
N LYS A 154 14.13 -12.07 4.40
CA LYS A 154 14.55 -12.28 5.79
C LYS A 154 14.95 -10.96 6.43
N LEU A 155 14.25 -10.58 7.49
CA LEU A 155 14.58 -9.42 8.31
C LEU A 155 14.73 -9.89 9.75
N ALA A 156 15.87 -9.60 10.37
CA ALA A 156 16.05 -9.89 11.79
C ALA A 156 15.30 -8.84 12.64
N PRO A 157 14.80 -9.22 13.83
CA PRO A 157 14.41 -8.24 14.84
C PRO A 157 15.57 -7.31 15.20
N GLY A 158 15.28 -6.05 15.51
CA GLY A 158 16.30 -5.07 15.85
C GLY A 158 15.84 -3.62 15.71
N ARG A 159 16.75 -2.68 15.97
CA ARG A 159 16.54 -1.25 15.73
C ARG A 159 17.11 -0.86 14.37
N TYR A 160 16.31 -0.19 13.56
CA TYR A 160 16.64 0.18 12.20
C TYR A 160 16.43 1.68 11.97
N ARG A 161 17.30 2.27 11.13
CA ARG A 161 17.06 3.60 10.57
C ARG A 161 16.28 3.49 9.27
N LEU A 162 15.25 4.30 9.15
CA LEU A 162 14.58 4.56 7.87
C LEU A 162 15.54 5.29 6.93
N GLY A 163 15.67 4.81 5.71
CA GLY A 163 16.50 5.38 4.66
C GLY A 163 15.69 6.27 3.72
N ASN A 164 14.52 5.80 3.30
CA ASN A 164 13.69 6.52 2.35
C ASN A 164 12.65 7.40 3.04
N LEU A 165 12.23 7.10 4.27
CA LEU A 165 11.29 7.94 5.04
C LEU A 165 11.98 8.63 6.21
N GLY A 166 11.51 9.81 6.59
CA GLY A 166 11.81 10.42 7.89
C GLY A 166 10.64 10.30 8.88
N PRO A 167 10.84 10.55 10.18
CA PRO A 167 9.75 10.60 11.16
C PRO A 167 8.58 11.51 10.76
N ASP A 168 8.88 12.66 10.14
CA ASP A 168 7.85 13.59 9.66
C ASP A 168 7.03 13.03 8.49
N ASP A 169 7.63 12.18 7.63
CA ASP A 169 6.90 11.48 6.58
C ASP A 169 5.89 10.51 7.20
N VAL A 170 6.31 9.77 8.22
CA VAL A 170 5.45 8.81 8.95
C VAL A 170 4.29 9.55 9.62
N ARG A 171 4.55 10.63 10.36
CA ARG A 171 3.50 11.45 10.99
C ARG A 171 2.53 12.02 9.96
N ARG A 172 3.04 12.49 8.82
CA ARG A 172 2.21 13.01 7.73
C ARG A 172 1.34 11.94 7.09
N ALA A 173 1.84 10.71 6.96
CA ALA A 173 1.06 9.57 6.48
C ALA A 173 -0.07 9.22 7.47
N MET A 174 0.21 9.31 8.77
CA MET A 174 -0.69 8.91 9.85
C MET A 174 -1.60 10.03 10.39
N ARG A 175 -1.59 11.22 9.77
CA ARG A 175 -2.32 12.42 10.23
C ARG A 175 -3.84 12.25 10.42
N GLY A 176 -4.45 11.24 9.79
CA GLY A 176 -5.87 10.89 9.98
C GLY A 176 -6.17 10.18 11.30
N TYR A 177 -5.13 9.88 12.10
CA TYR A 177 -5.21 9.16 13.38
C TYR A 177 -4.62 10.05 14.49
N PRO A 178 -5.37 11.06 14.97
CA PRO A 178 -4.83 12.18 15.76
C PRO A 178 -4.31 11.82 17.16
N ASP A 179 -4.70 10.67 17.71
CA ASP A 179 -4.32 10.23 19.06
C ASP A 179 -3.12 9.27 19.07
N VAL A 180 -2.50 9.05 17.92
CA VAL A 180 -1.39 8.10 17.77
C VAL A 180 -0.06 8.79 18.06
N THR A 181 0.72 8.24 18.99
CA THR A 181 2.05 8.77 19.35
C THR A 181 3.16 8.17 18.48
N ASP A 182 4.36 8.75 18.51
CA ASP A 182 5.53 8.17 17.84
C ASP A 182 5.79 6.73 18.30
N ALA A 183 5.59 6.42 19.58
CA ALA A 183 5.74 5.07 20.12
C ALA A 183 4.69 4.10 19.55
N ASP A 184 3.44 4.56 19.36
CA ASP A 184 2.40 3.77 18.71
C ASP A 184 2.71 3.52 17.22
N LEU A 185 3.45 4.43 16.58
CA LEU A 185 3.97 4.27 15.21
C LEU A 185 5.26 3.46 15.14
N GLY A 186 5.80 3.02 16.28
CA GLY A 186 7.04 2.23 16.35
C GLY A 186 8.31 3.05 16.19
N LEU A 187 8.22 4.37 16.30
CA LEU A 187 9.34 5.30 16.32
C LEU A 187 9.80 5.52 17.76
N ASP A 188 11.10 5.39 18.00
CA ASP A 188 11.72 5.78 19.27
C ASP A 188 12.22 7.23 19.26
N ALA A 189 12.80 7.67 20.37
CA ALA A 189 13.27 9.04 20.57
C ALA A 189 14.34 9.49 19.54
N ASP A 190 15.06 8.55 18.93
CA ASP A 190 16.05 8.84 17.88
C ASP A 190 15.42 8.81 16.48
N GLY A 191 14.11 8.56 16.37
CA GLY A 191 13.41 8.31 15.11
C GLY A 191 13.76 6.96 14.47
N GLN A 192 14.34 6.03 15.23
CA GLN A 192 14.59 4.66 14.77
C GLN A 192 13.36 3.79 14.98
N VAL A 193 13.27 2.72 14.19
CA VAL A 193 12.15 1.79 14.18
C VAL A 193 12.58 0.49 14.85
N THR A 194 11.77 0.03 15.80
CA THR A 194 11.98 -1.28 16.42
C THR A 194 11.18 -2.36 15.70
N ILE A 195 11.90 -3.33 15.11
CA ILE A 195 11.31 -4.52 14.49
C ILE A 195 11.39 -5.68 15.49
N ILE A 196 10.26 -6.37 15.65
CA ILE A 196 10.13 -7.57 16.48
C ILE A 196 9.60 -8.72 15.63
N ASP A 197 9.63 -9.95 16.14
CA ASP A 197 9.17 -11.14 15.42
C ASP A 197 7.71 -11.02 14.94
N ASP A 198 6.83 -10.40 15.74
CA ASP A 198 5.43 -10.18 15.36
C ASP A 198 5.31 -9.35 14.08
N HIS A 199 6.15 -8.32 13.90
CA HIS A 199 6.15 -7.53 12.67
C HIS A 199 6.51 -8.39 11.47
N VAL A 200 7.54 -9.24 11.59
CA VAL A 200 7.97 -10.12 10.50
C VAL A 200 6.91 -11.15 10.14
N ARG A 201 6.22 -11.71 11.15
CA ARG A 201 5.09 -12.63 10.95
C ARG A 201 3.92 -11.93 10.24
N LEU A 202 3.58 -10.72 10.65
CA LEU A 202 2.50 -9.95 10.04
C LEU A 202 2.85 -9.49 8.62
N LEU A 203 4.07 -9.03 8.36
CA LEU A 203 4.55 -8.66 7.02
C LEU A 203 4.40 -9.82 6.04
N ARG A 204 4.76 -11.04 6.49
CA ARG A 204 4.56 -12.27 5.72
C ARG A 204 3.10 -12.55 5.42
N ALA A 205 2.16 -12.13 6.26
CA ALA A 205 0.74 -12.35 6.05
C ALA A 205 0.07 -11.29 5.18
N ILE A 206 0.73 -10.15 4.92
CA ILE A 206 0.12 -9.05 4.18
C ILE A 206 -0.35 -9.51 2.78
N ASP A 207 -1.61 -9.22 2.47
CA ASP A 207 -2.16 -9.33 1.13
C ASP A 207 -1.93 -8.03 0.36
N ILE A 208 -1.08 -8.08 -0.67
CA ILE A 208 -0.82 -6.95 -1.55
C ILE A 208 -1.76 -7.06 -2.74
N ARG A 209 -2.32 -5.93 -3.16
CA ARG A 209 -3.17 -5.84 -4.35
C ARG A 209 -2.75 -4.71 -5.27
N TRP A 210 -3.00 -4.94 -6.55
CA TRP A 210 -3.06 -3.87 -7.53
C TRP A 210 -4.41 -3.15 -7.44
N PRO A 211 -4.46 -1.81 -7.55
CA PRO A 211 -5.70 -1.06 -7.56
C PRO A 211 -6.63 -1.50 -8.70
N SER A 212 -7.95 -1.39 -8.48
CA SER A 212 -8.91 -1.66 -9.55
C SER A 212 -8.73 -0.67 -10.71
N GLY A 213 -9.25 -1.00 -11.90
CA GLY A 213 -9.20 -0.07 -13.05
C GLY A 213 -9.83 1.29 -12.74
N TYR A 214 -10.91 1.33 -11.95
CA TYR A 214 -11.52 2.58 -11.48
C TYR A 214 -10.61 3.37 -10.53
N ASP A 215 -9.94 2.69 -9.60
CA ASP A 215 -9.00 3.35 -8.70
C ASP A 215 -7.76 3.85 -9.45
N CYS A 216 -7.32 3.13 -10.49
CA CYS A 216 -6.27 3.59 -11.39
C CYS A 216 -6.68 4.87 -12.12
N GLU A 217 -7.89 4.93 -12.67
CA GLU A 217 -8.43 6.15 -13.30
C GLU A 217 -8.48 7.32 -12.32
N ASP A 218 -8.94 7.08 -11.10
CA ASP A 218 -9.00 8.09 -10.03
C ASP A 218 -7.62 8.64 -9.67
N LEU A 219 -6.61 7.76 -9.54
CA LEU A 219 -5.23 8.15 -9.24
C LEU A 219 -4.62 8.96 -10.38
N LEU A 220 -4.74 8.47 -11.61
CA LEU A 220 -4.21 9.14 -12.80
C LEU A 220 -4.84 10.53 -13.00
N ALA A 221 -6.15 10.66 -12.76
CA ALA A 221 -6.85 11.93 -12.86
C ALA A 221 -6.35 13.01 -11.87
N ILE A 222 -5.64 12.61 -10.80
CA ILE A 222 -5.05 13.54 -9.82
C ILE A 222 -3.52 13.54 -9.85
N GLY A 223 -2.92 13.13 -10.97
CA GLY A 223 -1.47 13.14 -11.17
C GLY A 223 -0.72 12.14 -10.27
N ARG A 224 -1.33 10.99 -9.99
CA ARG A 224 -0.75 9.93 -9.18
C ARG A 224 -0.67 8.62 -9.96
N TYR A 225 0.39 7.88 -9.72
CA TYR A 225 0.61 6.56 -10.29
C TYR A 225 -0.21 5.51 -9.53
N PRO A 226 -0.88 4.59 -10.24
CA PRO A 226 -1.39 3.35 -9.65
C PRO A 226 -0.26 2.62 -8.93
N ALA A 227 -0.48 2.18 -7.69
CA ALA A 227 0.59 1.68 -6.85
C ALA A 227 0.13 0.46 -6.05
N ALA A 228 1.04 -0.48 -5.81
CA ALA A 228 0.77 -1.64 -4.97
C ALA A 228 0.39 -1.21 -3.55
N ALA A 229 -0.72 -1.73 -3.03
CA ALA A 229 -1.19 -1.44 -1.69
C ALA A 229 -1.52 -2.74 -0.96
N ALA A 230 -1.28 -2.78 0.35
CA ALA A 230 -1.89 -3.82 1.15
C ALA A 230 -3.42 -3.63 1.16
N ASP A 231 -4.22 -4.71 1.14
CA ASP A 231 -5.68 -4.61 1.16
C ASP A 231 -6.12 -3.87 2.45
N PRO A 232 -6.72 -2.66 2.35
CA PRO A 232 -7.11 -1.87 3.53
C PRO A 232 -8.29 -2.48 4.29
N LYS A 233 -9.05 -3.37 3.64
CA LYS A 233 -10.18 -4.08 4.23
C LYS A 233 -9.76 -5.42 4.83
N ARG A 234 -8.79 -6.11 4.23
CA ARG A 234 -8.39 -7.48 4.62
C ARG A 234 -6.87 -7.65 4.58
N THR A 235 -6.17 -6.82 5.34
CA THR A 235 -4.71 -6.66 5.24
C THR A 235 -3.94 -7.95 5.46
N TYR A 236 -4.40 -8.85 6.33
CA TYR A 236 -3.65 -10.04 6.76
C TYR A 236 -4.34 -11.36 6.44
N GLY A 237 -5.39 -11.36 5.60
CA GLY A 237 -6.15 -12.58 5.32
C GLY A 237 -7.57 -12.34 4.85
N ASP A 238 -8.53 -13.07 5.43
CA ASP A 238 -9.89 -13.17 4.92
C ASP A 238 -10.90 -12.31 5.67
N PHE A 239 -10.57 -11.81 6.87
CA PHE A 239 -11.52 -11.11 7.73
C PHE A 239 -11.39 -9.60 7.61
N SER A 240 -12.56 -8.93 7.57
CA SER A 240 -12.61 -7.47 7.67
C SER A 240 -12.37 -6.96 9.10
N PHE A 241 -12.51 -7.84 10.10
CA PHE A 241 -12.00 -7.59 11.44
C PHE A 241 -10.56 -8.10 11.51
N ILE A 242 -9.64 -7.26 11.05
CA ILE A 242 -8.24 -7.60 10.80
C ILE A 242 -7.55 -8.18 12.04
N GLU A 243 -7.97 -7.79 13.24
CA GLU A 243 -7.43 -8.26 14.51
C GLU A 243 -7.60 -9.77 14.71
N ALA A 244 -8.65 -10.37 14.13
CA ALA A 244 -8.84 -11.82 14.17
C ALA A 244 -7.77 -12.55 13.33
N ASP A 245 -7.44 -12.00 12.15
CA ASP A 245 -6.37 -12.54 11.31
C ASP A 245 -5.00 -12.30 11.94
N MET A 246 -4.75 -11.11 12.48
CA MET A 246 -3.51 -10.82 13.20
C MET A 246 -3.32 -11.78 14.38
N ALA A 247 -4.37 -11.99 15.20
CA ALA A 247 -4.30 -12.91 16.33
C ALA A 247 -4.04 -14.35 15.88
N ARG A 248 -4.59 -14.78 14.74
CA ARG A 248 -4.29 -16.09 14.15
C ARG A 248 -2.84 -16.18 13.68
N VAL A 249 -2.37 -15.19 12.92
CA VAL A 249 -0.99 -15.12 12.41
C VAL A 249 0.04 -15.15 13.54
N LEU A 250 -0.31 -14.58 14.70
CA LEU A 250 0.55 -14.48 15.87
C LEU A 250 0.36 -15.61 16.90
N ASP A 251 -0.53 -16.57 16.64
CA ASP A 251 -0.91 -17.65 17.57
C ASP A 251 -1.38 -17.16 18.95
N VAL A 252 -2.17 -16.09 18.97
CA VAL A 252 -2.72 -15.46 20.20
C VAL A 252 -4.25 -15.35 20.18
N LEU A 253 -4.92 -16.19 19.39
CA LEU A 253 -6.38 -16.27 19.43
C LEU A 253 -6.84 -16.65 20.84
N PRO A 254 -7.81 -15.90 21.43
CA PRO A 254 -8.40 -16.29 22.70
C PRO A 254 -9.12 -17.64 22.56
N PRO A 255 -9.22 -18.42 23.65
CA PRO A 255 -10.00 -19.65 23.62
C PRO A 255 -11.46 -19.33 23.27
N PRO A 256 -12.17 -20.24 22.58
CA PRO A 256 -13.59 -20.05 22.31
C PRO A 256 -14.36 -19.93 23.63
N PRO A 257 -15.45 -19.14 23.67
CA PRO A 257 -16.31 -19.04 24.84
C PRO A 257 -16.88 -20.42 25.22
N VAL A 258 -17.08 -20.62 26.53
CA VAL A 258 -17.64 -21.88 27.08
C VAL A 258 -19.08 -22.10 26.62
N ASP A 259 -19.84 -21.00 26.49
CA ASP A 259 -21.23 -20.98 26.05
C ASP A 259 -21.40 -19.98 24.90
N GLY A 260 -22.19 -20.34 23.88
CA GLY A 260 -22.48 -19.50 22.73
C GLY A 260 -21.58 -19.73 21.51
N PRO A 261 -21.81 -19.00 20.41
CA PRO A 261 -21.02 -19.15 19.19
C PRO A 261 -19.57 -18.66 19.41
N PRO A 262 -18.59 -19.22 18.69
CA PRO A 262 -17.21 -18.73 18.74
C PRO A 262 -17.14 -17.33 18.12
N VAL A 263 -17.08 -16.31 18.97
CA VAL A 263 -16.85 -14.92 18.58
C VAL A 263 -15.45 -14.52 19.02
N PHE A 264 -14.72 -13.83 18.15
CA PHE A 264 -13.43 -13.27 18.51
C PHE A 264 -13.64 -12.01 19.37
N GLU A 265 -13.46 -12.16 20.68
CA GLU A 265 -13.54 -11.10 21.67
C GLU A 265 -12.20 -10.99 22.42
N PRO A 266 -11.24 -10.20 21.91
CA PRO A 266 -9.95 -10.03 22.57
C PRO A 266 -10.10 -9.23 23.86
N SER A 267 -9.21 -9.46 24.84
CA SER A 267 -9.11 -8.56 25.99
C SER A 267 -8.71 -7.15 25.55
N PRO A 268 -9.00 -6.10 26.33
CA PRO A 268 -8.58 -4.73 26.00
C PRO A 268 -7.07 -4.61 25.73
N GLU A 269 -6.25 -5.36 26.47
CA GLU A 269 -4.79 -5.38 26.31
C GLU A 269 -4.38 -5.99 24.98
N LEU A 270 -5.00 -7.11 24.59
CA LEU A 270 -4.73 -7.75 23.31
C LEU A 270 -5.19 -6.86 22.15
N ALA A 271 -6.39 -6.29 22.23
CA ALA A 271 -6.90 -5.36 21.23
C ALA A 271 -5.96 -4.17 21.03
N ALA A 272 -5.50 -3.54 22.11
CA ALA A 272 -4.57 -2.42 22.07
C ALA A 272 -3.20 -2.82 21.49
N ARG A 273 -2.70 -4.02 21.82
CA ARG A 273 -1.46 -4.54 21.24
C ARG A 273 -1.58 -4.75 19.72
N LEU A 274 -2.65 -5.40 19.26
CA LEU A 274 -2.86 -5.67 17.83
C LEU A 274 -3.04 -4.37 17.05
N GLN A 275 -3.78 -3.40 17.59
CA GLN A 275 -3.95 -2.10 16.97
C GLN A 275 -2.62 -1.34 16.81
N ARG A 276 -1.75 -1.36 17.84
CA ARG A 276 -0.41 -0.76 17.74
C ARG A 276 0.45 -1.46 16.69
N LEU A 277 0.48 -2.79 16.70
CA LEU A 277 1.21 -3.56 15.68
C LEU A 277 0.75 -3.20 14.27
N HIS A 278 -0.56 -2.99 14.07
CA HIS A 278 -1.09 -2.62 12.76
C HIS A 278 -0.60 -1.25 12.29
N TRP A 279 -0.61 -0.23 13.15
CA TRP A 279 -0.06 1.08 12.81
C TRP A 279 1.45 1.02 12.52
N GLN A 280 2.18 0.19 13.27
CA GLN A 280 3.61 -0.04 13.08
C GLN A 280 3.95 -0.69 11.73
N MET A 281 2.97 -1.28 11.03
CA MET A 281 3.23 -1.94 9.75
C MET A 281 3.71 -0.99 8.64
N LEU A 282 3.38 0.31 8.72
CA LEU A 282 3.95 1.29 7.78
C LEU A 282 5.48 1.31 7.86
N VAL A 283 6.01 1.54 9.06
CA VAL A 283 7.46 1.63 9.27
C VAL A 283 8.12 0.25 9.19
N ALA A 284 7.43 -0.82 9.59
CA ALA A 284 7.94 -2.17 9.46
C ALA A 284 8.10 -2.57 7.98
N MET A 285 7.12 -2.26 7.13
CA MET A 285 7.20 -2.53 5.70
C MET A 285 8.27 -1.68 5.02
N GLN A 286 8.41 -0.41 5.43
CA GLN A 286 9.48 0.46 4.94
C GLN A 286 10.87 -0.09 5.29
N VAL A 287 11.11 -0.46 6.55
CA VAL A 287 12.37 -1.08 6.97
C VAL A 287 12.60 -2.39 6.20
N PHE A 288 11.55 -3.18 6.01
CA PHE A 288 11.66 -4.47 5.31
C PHE A 288 12.15 -4.29 3.87
N VAL A 289 11.51 -3.41 3.09
CA VAL A 289 11.94 -3.19 1.70
C VAL A 289 13.34 -2.60 1.62
N GLU A 290 13.79 -1.83 2.62
CA GLU A 290 15.13 -1.26 2.65
C GLU A 290 16.22 -2.25 3.09
N ARG A 291 15.89 -3.19 3.98
CA ARG A 291 16.90 -3.94 4.77
C ARG A 291 16.80 -5.45 4.71
N ALA A 292 15.64 -6.03 4.38
CA ALA A 292 15.47 -7.48 4.42
C ALA A 292 16.34 -8.18 3.38
N ASP A 293 17.01 -9.27 3.71
CA ASP A 293 17.80 -10.05 2.76
C ASP A 293 16.87 -10.77 1.77
N LEU A 294 17.12 -10.57 0.47
CA LEU A 294 16.49 -11.27 -0.65
C LEU A 294 17.54 -11.41 -1.75
N ALA A 295 17.77 -12.63 -2.23
CA ALA A 295 18.70 -12.89 -3.31
C ALA A 295 17.97 -12.87 -4.66
N PRO A 296 18.66 -12.65 -5.80
CA PRO A 296 18.08 -12.94 -7.10
C PRO A 296 17.70 -14.42 -7.22
N GLY A 297 16.60 -14.71 -7.92
CA GLY A 297 16.10 -16.07 -8.07
C GLY A 297 14.66 -16.12 -8.58
N VAL A 298 14.13 -17.34 -8.73
CA VAL A 298 12.72 -17.56 -9.11
C VAL A 298 11.90 -17.78 -7.86
N TYR A 299 10.80 -17.04 -7.72
CA TYR A 299 9.94 -17.04 -6.53
C TYR A 299 8.47 -17.18 -6.88
N SER A 300 7.75 -18.04 -6.16
CA SER A 300 6.29 -18.20 -6.17
C SER A 300 5.66 -17.59 -4.90
N LEU A 301 4.34 -17.41 -4.87
CA LEU A 301 3.63 -17.14 -3.59
C LEU A 301 3.40 -18.42 -2.79
N ASP A 302 3.27 -19.55 -3.48
CA ASP A 302 3.23 -20.89 -2.91
C ASP A 302 4.64 -21.34 -2.54
N GLY A 303 5.13 -20.95 -1.35
CA GLY A 303 6.45 -21.32 -0.87
C GLY A 303 6.69 -20.99 0.59
#